data_AF-A0A9P9Z5H5-F1
#
_entry.id   AF-A0A9P9Z5H5-F1
#
_cell.length_a   1.000
_cell.length_b   1.000
_cell.length_c   1.000
_cell.angle_alpha   90.00
_cell.angle_beta   90.00
_cell.angle_gamma   90.00
#
_symmetry.space_group_name_H-M   'P 1'
#
loop_
_entity.id
_entity.type
_entity.pdbx_description
1 polymer ?
#
loop_
_entity_poly.entity_id
_entity_poly.type
_entity_poly.pdbx_seq_one_letter_code
_entity_poly.pdbx_strand_id
1 'polypeptide(L)'
;MIPTLLTATSVFIIAFIAAPPVDIDGIREPVLALCFMETILFLVLLFLLPQLSVCHFYPIWEAASVDEWLYNGGPYELIVLHFLLGVACYMGREWELSFRLGMRPWIAVAYSAPVAAATAVFLIYPIGQGSFSDGRTQHPYASIPHFDQGNL
;
A
#
# COMPACT_ATOMS: atom_id res chain seq x y z
N MET A 1 -16.05 -7.91 1.40
CA MET A 1 -16.23 -6.50 1.85
C MET A 1 -15.94 -6.33 3.34
N ILE A 2 -16.81 -6.79 4.24
CA ILE A 2 -16.67 -6.49 5.70
C ILE A 2 -15.35 -6.99 6.29
N PRO A 3 -15.02 -8.30 6.25
CA PRO A 3 -13.77 -8.78 6.86
C PRO A 3 -12.53 -8.16 6.22
N THR A 4 -12.54 -8.02 4.88
CA THR A 4 -11.40 -7.48 4.13
C THR A 4 -11.13 -6.01 4.46
N LEU A 5 -12.18 -5.18 4.53
CA LEU A 5 -12.02 -3.77 4.89
C LEU A 5 -11.65 -3.61 6.36
N LEU A 6 -12.21 -4.40 7.27
CA LEU A 6 -11.83 -4.36 8.69
C LEU A 6 -10.35 -4.69 8.87
N THR A 7 -9.86 -5.76 8.24
CA THR A 7 -8.44 -6.13 8.29
C THR A 7 -7.55 -5.04 7.71
N ALA A 8 -7.89 -4.50 6.52
CA ALA A 8 -7.10 -3.43 5.90
C ALA A 8 -7.06 -2.18 6.79
N THR A 9 -8.19 -1.76 7.36
CA THR A 9 -8.27 -0.59 8.24
C THR A 9 -7.54 -0.81 9.56
N SER A 10 -7.69 -1.97 10.20
CA SER A 10 -7.01 -2.24 11.48
C SER A 10 -5.50 -2.29 11.32
N VAL A 11 -5.00 -2.98 10.28
CA VAL A 11 -3.57 -3.07 10.01
C VAL A 11 -3.01 -1.71 9.60
N PHE A 12 -3.74 -0.94 8.79
CA PHE A 12 -3.35 0.43 8.43
C PHE A 12 -3.21 1.33 9.67
N ILE A 13 -4.18 1.32 10.58
CA ILE A 13 -4.13 2.13 11.81
C ILE A 13 -2.94 1.73 12.69
N ILE A 14 -2.73 0.43 12.91
CA ILE A 14 -1.65 -0.07 13.76
C ILE A 14 -0.28 0.24 13.13
N ALA A 15 -0.13 -0.01 11.84
CA ALA A 15 1.09 0.28 11.10
C ALA A 15 1.40 1.77 11.20
N PHE A 16 0.41 2.64 10.89
CA PHE A 16 0.54 4.09 10.93
C PHE A 16 1.04 4.63 12.28
N ILE A 17 0.65 4.00 13.39
CA ILE A 17 1.01 4.45 14.73
C ILE A 17 2.37 3.86 15.18
N ALA A 18 2.64 2.59 14.87
CA ALA A 18 3.63 1.80 15.61
C ALA A 18 4.64 1.04 14.75
N ALA A 19 4.66 1.20 13.42
CA ALA A 19 5.59 0.42 12.63
C ALA A 19 7.05 0.91 12.74
N PRO A 20 8.02 -0.02 12.72
CA PRO A 20 9.42 0.30 12.64
C PRO A 20 9.80 0.86 11.25
N PRO A 21 11.01 1.41 11.10
CA PRO A 21 11.57 1.79 9.80
C PRO A 21 11.55 0.64 8.79
N VAL A 22 11.16 0.94 7.55
CA VAL A 22 11.02 -0.05 6.46
C VAL A 22 12.15 0.15 5.45
N ASP A 23 12.79 -0.93 4.99
CA ASP A 23 13.77 -0.87 3.90
C ASP A 23 13.04 -0.83 2.55
N ILE A 24 12.93 0.36 1.97
CA ILE A 24 12.07 0.63 0.80
C ILE A 24 12.75 0.29 -0.51
N ASP A 25 14.08 0.40 -0.57
CA ASP A 25 14.87 0.22 -1.79
C ASP A 25 15.73 -1.08 -1.73
N GLY A 26 15.69 -1.81 -0.62
CA GLY A 26 16.47 -3.04 -0.43
C GLY A 26 17.99 -2.82 -0.31
N ILE A 27 18.40 -1.57 -0.07
CA ILE A 27 19.81 -1.18 0.08
C ILE A 27 20.27 -1.15 1.54
N ARG A 28 19.43 -1.65 2.46
CA ARG A 28 19.67 -1.65 3.91
C ARG A 28 19.72 -0.24 4.51
N GLU A 29 19.00 0.70 3.90
CA GLU A 29 18.78 2.05 4.42
C GLU A 29 17.32 2.19 4.83
N PRO A 30 16.94 1.76 6.05
CA PRO A 30 15.55 1.74 6.44
C PRO A 30 15.04 3.17 6.66
N VAL A 31 13.98 3.53 5.96
CA VAL A 31 13.40 4.86 6.04
C VAL A 31 12.46 4.92 7.24
N LEU A 32 12.75 5.82 8.18
CA LEU A 32 11.88 6.13 9.31
C LEU A 32 10.62 6.86 8.81
N ALA A 33 9.44 6.28 9.06
CA ALA A 33 8.13 6.92 8.86
C ALA A 33 8.04 8.33 9.48
N LEU A 34 8.83 8.59 10.53
CA LEU A 34 8.83 9.86 11.27
C LEU A 34 9.94 10.86 10.85
N CYS A 35 10.99 10.44 10.12
CA CYS A 35 12.17 11.31 9.90
C CYS A 35 12.04 12.27 8.71
N PHE A 36 11.03 12.11 7.85
CA PHE A 36 10.69 13.08 6.79
C PHE A 36 9.49 13.95 7.20
N MET A 37 9.76 14.92 8.08
CA MET A 37 9.13 16.24 8.24
C MET A 37 7.63 16.45 7.86
N GLU A 38 6.86 16.84 8.88
CA GLU A 38 5.84 17.92 8.88
C GLU A 38 4.45 17.74 8.21
N THR A 39 4.02 16.60 7.64
CA THR A 39 2.60 16.46 7.19
C THR A 39 2.05 15.01 7.19
N ILE A 40 0.78 14.84 7.62
CA ILE A 40 0.01 13.56 7.61
C ILE A 40 0.06 12.83 6.25
N LEU A 41 0.17 13.57 5.14
CA LEU A 41 0.16 13.05 3.77
C LEU A 41 1.41 12.23 3.41
N PHE A 42 2.59 12.58 3.94
CA PHE A 42 3.84 11.86 3.68
C PHE A 42 3.98 10.60 4.54
N LEU A 43 3.40 10.60 5.75
CA LEU A 43 3.34 9.45 6.63
C LEU A 43 2.56 8.29 5.97
N VAL A 44 1.43 8.59 5.31
CA VAL A 44 0.64 7.61 4.53
C VAL A 44 1.44 7.04 3.37
N LEU A 45 2.30 7.84 2.73
CA LEU A 45 3.06 7.44 1.55
C LEU A 45 4.17 6.43 1.88
N LEU A 46 4.79 6.53 3.06
CA LEU A 46 5.86 5.61 3.47
C LEU A 46 5.33 4.22 3.86
N PHE A 47 4.13 4.16 4.46
CA PHE A 47 3.42 2.91 4.69
C PHE A 47 2.98 2.19 3.41
N LEU A 48 3.07 2.89 2.27
CA LEU A 48 2.64 2.40 0.97
C LEU A 48 3.79 1.88 0.10
N LEU A 49 5.02 1.75 0.61
CA LEU A 49 6.20 1.43 -0.20
C LEU A 49 7.16 0.47 0.51
N PRO A 50 7.06 -0.84 0.26
CA PRO A 50 8.11 -1.80 0.53
C PRO A 50 8.89 -2.23 -0.73
N GLN A 51 10.19 -2.55 -0.59
CA GLN A 51 10.83 -3.61 -1.39
C GLN A 51 11.24 -4.76 -0.49
N LEU A 52 10.82 -5.96 -0.87
CA LEU A 52 11.69 -6.90 -1.57
C LEU A 52 10.85 -8.08 -2.05
N SER A 53 10.06 -7.87 -3.10
CA SER A 53 9.51 -9.00 -3.83
C SER A 53 9.05 -8.56 -5.22
N VAL A 54 9.82 -9.02 -6.21
CA VAL A 54 9.38 -9.28 -7.58
C VAL A 54 8.02 -9.97 -7.54
N CYS A 55 6.91 -9.24 -7.62
CA CYS A 55 5.53 -9.77 -7.64
C CYS A 55 5.26 -10.99 -6.72
N HIS A 56 6.05 -11.19 -5.67
CA HIS A 56 6.05 -12.44 -4.91
C HIS A 56 5.16 -12.21 -3.73
N PHE A 57 4.18 -13.09 -3.59
CA PHE A 57 3.23 -13.03 -2.51
C PHE A 57 3.97 -13.19 -1.17
N TYR A 58 3.99 -12.15 -0.32
CA TYR A 58 4.72 -12.12 0.95
C TYR A 58 3.77 -12.02 2.16
N PRO A 59 3.00 -13.10 2.43
CA PRO A 59 2.15 -13.15 3.60
C PRO A 59 2.99 -13.29 4.88
N ILE A 60 2.37 -13.01 6.04
CA ILE A 60 3.04 -13.04 7.36
C ILE A 60 3.77 -14.37 7.62
N TRP A 61 3.24 -15.49 7.12
CA TRP A 61 3.82 -16.81 7.33
C TRP A 61 5.00 -17.15 6.40
N GLU A 62 5.33 -16.29 5.43
CA GLU A 62 6.50 -16.44 4.57
C GLU A 62 7.77 -15.87 5.25
N ALA A 63 7.60 -14.94 6.19
CA ALA A 63 8.70 -14.40 6.97
C ALA A 63 9.14 -15.36 8.08
N ALA A 64 10.42 -15.34 8.45
CA ALA A 64 10.93 -16.12 9.58
C ALA A 64 10.49 -15.52 10.92
N SER A 65 10.10 -14.24 10.95
CA SER A 65 9.58 -13.55 12.13
C SER A 65 8.68 -12.37 11.77
N VAL A 66 7.88 -11.90 12.74
CA VAL A 66 7.06 -10.68 12.58
C VAL A 66 7.95 -9.45 12.39
N ASP A 67 9.11 -9.39 13.05
CA ASP A 67 10.03 -8.26 12.92
C ASP A 67 10.62 -8.17 11.52
N GLU A 68 10.98 -9.29 10.91
CA GLU A 68 11.40 -9.36 9.50
C GLU A 68 10.27 -8.93 8.56
N TRP A 69 9.05 -9.43 8.80
CA TRP A 69 7.90 -9.07 7.99
C TRP A 69 7.60 -7.57 8.03
N LEU A 70 7.74 -6.95 9.20
CA LEU A 70 7.60 -5.49 9.36
C LEU A 70 8.74 -4.73 8.68
N TYR A 71 9.99 -5.21 8.80
CA TYR A 71 11.17 -4.59 8.19
C TYR A 71 11.11 -4.56 6.66
N ASN A 72 10.63 -5.64 6.05
CA ASN A 72 10.42 -5.77 4.61
C ASN A 72 9.09 -5.13 4.13
N GLY A 73 8.35 -4.48 5.04
CA GLY A 73 7.11 -3.76 4.76
C GLY A 73 5.95 -4.63 4.24
N GLY A 74 5.87 -5.87 4.72
CA GLY A 74 4.74 -6.77 4.50
C GLY A 74 3.35 -6.22 4.87
N PRO A 75 3.17 -5.28 5.83
CA PRO A 75 1.88 -4.62 6.06
C PRO A 75 1.27 -3.98 4.81
N TYR A 76 2.09 -3.44 3.90
CA TYR A 76 1.61 -2.79 2.69
C TYR A 76 0.86 -3.76 1.77
N GLU A 77 1.48 -4.90 1.45
CA GLU A 77 0.90 -5.91 0.56
C GLU A 77 -0.43 -6.41 1.14
N LEU A 78 -0.46 -6.65 2.45
CA LEU A 78 -1.68 -7.04 3.15
C LEU A 78 -2.77 -5.98 3.02
N ILE A 79 -2.46 -4.70 3.27
CA ILE A 79 -3.43 -3.60 3.18
C ILE A 79 -3.96 -3.47 1.75
N VAL A 80 -3.09 -3.41 0.74
CA VAL A 80 -3.47 -3.20 -0.67
C VAL A 80 -4.36 -4.34 -1.17
N LEU A 81 -3.98 -5.60 -0.95
CA LEU A 81 -4.77 -6.74 -1.44
C LEU A 81 -6.15 -6.80 -0.76
N HIS A 82 -6.22 -6.58 0.55
CA HIS A 82 -7.49 -6.58 1.29
C HIS A 82 -8.37 -5.37 0.94
N PHE A 83 -7.75 -4.21 0.68
CA PHE A 83 -8.44 -3.00 0.23
C PHE A 83 -9.05 -3.19 -1.16
N LEU A 84 -8.28 -3.64 -2.15
CA LEU A 84 -8.75 -3.86 -3.52
C LEU A 84 -9.90 -4.87 -3.57
N LEU A 85 -9.79 -5.98 -2.84
CA LEU A 85 -10.89 -6.94 -2.70
C LEU A 85 -12.10 -6.33 -2.00
N GLY A 86 -11.88 -5.51 -0.97
CA GLY A 86 -12.92 -4.77 -0.25
C GLY A 86 -13.73 -3.83 -1.14
N VAL A 87 -13.06 -2.98 -1.94
CA VAL A 87 -13.71 -2.02 -2.83
C VAL A 87 -14.35 -2.68 -4.06
N ALA A 88 -13.80 -3.79 -4.56
CA ALA A 88 -14.45 -4.60 -5.58
C ALA A 88 -15.76 -5.19 -5.07
N CYS A 89 -15.78 -5.76 -3.86
CA CYS A 89 -17.02 -6.21 -3.24
C CYS A 89 -17.98 -5.05 -2.93
N TYR A 90 -17.47 -3.86 -2.60
CA TYR A 90 -18.30 -2.68 -2.36
C TYR A 90 -19.04 -2.26 -3.64
N MET A 91 -18.35 -2.26 -4.79
CA MET A 91 -19.00 -2.04 -6.10
C MET A 91 -20.13 -3.05 -6.36
N GLY A 92 -19.90 -4.33 -6.07
CA GLY A 92 -20.92 -5.37 -6.14
C GLY A 92 -22.10 -5.13 -5.18
N ARG A 93 -21.84 -4.60 -3.99
CA ARG A 93 -22.87 -4.23 -3.01
C ARG A 93 -23.73 -3.05 -3.48
N GLU A 94 -23.14 -2.03 -4.10
CA GLU A 94 -23.87 -0.90 -4.69
C GLU A 94 -24.85 -1.38 -5.77
N TRP A 95 -24.41 -2.32 -6.60
CA TRP A 95 -25.26 -3.02 -7.55
C TRP A 95 -26.36 -3.78 -6.81
N GLU A 96 -26.02 -4.69 -5.89
CA GLU A 96 -26.99 -5.53 -5.18
C GLU A 96 -28.10 -4.71 -4.49
N LEU A 97 -27.74 -3.59 -3.84
CA LEU A 97 -28.69 -2.70 -3.21
C LEU A 97 -29.63 -2.05 -4.23
N SER A 98 -29.10 -1.60 -5.37
CA SER A 98 -29.93 -1.03 -6.44
C SER A 98 -30.96 -2.02 -6.97
N PHE A 99 -30.60 -3.31 -7.11
CA PHE A 99 -31.53 -4.37 -7.51
C PHE A 99 -32.60 -4.61 -6.45
N ARG A 100 -32.22 -4.71 -5.18
CA ARG A 100 -33.15 -4.94 -4.07
C ARG A 100 -34.18 -3.80 -3.92
N LEU A 101 -33.79 -2.58 -4.25
CA LEU A 101 -34.66 -1.39 -4.21
C LEU A 101 -35.40 -1.10 -5.53
N GLY A 102 -35.17 -1.89 -6.59
CA GLY A 102 -35.76 -1.62 -7.92
C GLY A 102 -35.24 -0.34 -8.58
N MET A 103 -34.06 0.15 -8.17
CA MET A 103 -33.42 1.33 -8.72
C MET A 103 -32.66 1.00 -10.01
N ARG A 104 -32.30 2.03 -10.78
CA ARG A 104 -31.41 1.87 -11.94
C ARG A 104 -29.98 1.57 -11.48
N PRO A 105 -29.27 0.59 -12.07
CA PRO A 105 -28.02 0.05 -11.51
C PRO A 105 -26.74 0.83 -11.89
N TRP A 106 -26.84 2.12 -12.25
CA TRP A 106 -25.72 2.90 -12.78
C TRP A 106 -24.73 3.41 -11.72
N ILE A 107 -25.07 3.31 -10.43
CA ILE A 107 -24.20 3.75 -9.32
C ILE A 107 -22.92 2.91 -9.29
N ALA A 108 -23.04 1.59 -9.41
CA ALA A 108 -21.87 0.69 -9.46
C ALA A 108 -20.96 0.98 -10.67
N VAL A 109 -21.55 1.39 -11.81
CA VAL A 109 -20.82 1.76 -13.02
C VAL A 109 -20.04 3.07 -12.82
N ALA A 110 -20.64 4.07 -12.18
CA ALA A 110 -19.89 5.29 -11.83
C ALA A 110 -18.75 5.00 -10.84
N TYR A 111 -19.00 4.11 -9.87
CA TYR A 111 -18.01 3.71 -8.88
C TYR A 111 -16.87 2.84 -9.45
N SER A 112 -17.01 2.28 -10.65
CA SER A 112 -15.91 1.54 -11.29
C SER A 112 -14.75 2.45 -11.70
N ALA A 113 -14.97 3.75 -11.92
CA ALA A 113 -13.90 4.70 -12.25
C ALA A 113 -12.84 4.83 -11.13
N PRO A 114 -13.19 5.15 -9.86
CA PRO A 114 -12.21 5.18 -8.78
C PRO A 114 -11.62 3.80 -8.45
N VAL A 115 -12.38 2.71 -8.61
CA VAL A 115 -11.84 1.35 -8.41
C VAL A 115 -10.80 1.00 -9.47
N ALA A 116 -11.03 1.36 -10.73
CA ALA A 116 -10.07 1.18 -11.81
C ALA A 116 -8.80 2.02 -11.58
N ALA A 117 -8.95 3.27 -11.13
CA ALA A 117 -7.81 4.12 -10.79
C ALA A 117 -6.98 3.54 -9.64
N ALA A 118 -7.62 3.08 -8.57
CA ALA A 118 -6.93 2.42 -7.45
C ALA A 118 -6.21 1.14 -7.89
N THR A 119 -6.86 0.31 -8.73
CA THR A 119 -6.26 -0.91 -9.28
C THR A 119 -5.06 -0.58 -10.18
N ALA A 120 -5.15 0.49 -10.98
CA ALA A 120 -4.06 0.91 -11.85
C ALA A 120 -2.81 1.29 -11.06
N VAL A 121 -2.99 2.09 -9.99
CA VAL A 121 -1.87 2.59 -9.18
C VAL A 121 -1.30 1.52 -8.26
N PHE A 122 -2.15 0.78 -7.54
CA PHE A 122 -1.69 -0.16 -6.50
C PHE A 122 -1.38 -1.57 -6.99
N LEU A 123 -1.78 -1.93 -8.21
CA LEU A 123 -1.57 -3.27 -8.75
C LEU A 123 -0.92 -3.26 -10.13
N ILE A 124 -1.53 -2.61 -11.12
CA ILE A 124 -1.07 -2.69 -12.51
C ILE A 124 0.29 -2.03 -12.70
N TYR A 125 0.49 -0.85 -12.10
CA TYR A 125 1.75 -0.13 -12.23
C TYR A 125 2.91 -0.88 -11.57
N PRO A 126 2.79 -1.38 -10.31
CA PRO A 126 3.75 -2.30 -9.73
C PRO A 126 4.11 -3.53 -10.58
N ILE A 127 3.10 -4.20 -11.14
CA ILE A 127 3.31 -5.35 -12.02
C ILE A 127 4.11 -4.94 -13.27
N GLY A 128 3.81 -3.78 -13.84
CA GLY A 128 4.51 -3.25 -15.01
C GLY A 128 5.96 -2.83 -14.74
N GLN A 129 6.28 -2.45 -13.51
CA GLN A 129 7.66 -2.13 -13.08
C GLN A 129 8.41 -3.37 -12.57
N GLY A 130 7.70 -4.45 -12.23
CA GLY A 130 8.28 -5.64 -11.63
C GLY A 130 8.51 -5.53 -10.12
N SER A 131 8.00 -4.48 -9.47
CA SER A 131 8.14 -4.21 -8.04
C SER A 131 6.97 -3.40 -7.49
N PHE A 132 6.56 -3.70 -6.25
CA PHE A 132 5.58 -2.91 -5.50
C PHE A 132 6.13 -1.58 -4.93
N SER A 133 7.46 -1.41 -4.90
CA SER A 133 8.09 -0.13 -4.52
C SER A 133 7.97 0.95 -5.57
N ASP A 134 7.88 0.58 -6.85
CA ASP A 134 7.95 1.55 -7.95
C ASP A 134 6.61 2.26 -8.21
N GLY A 135 5.63 2.15 -7.30
CA GLY A 135 4.32 2.80 -7.34
C GLY A 135 4.33 4.32 -7.59
N ARG A 136 5.49 4.99 -7.44
CA ARG A 136 5.84 6.27 -8.09
C ARG A 136 7.33 6.65 -7.90
N THR A 137 8.15 6.55 -8.94
CA THR A 137 9.51 7.14 -9.00
C THR A 137 9.56 8.41 -9.86
N GLN A 138 8.70 9.40 -9.54
CA GLN A 138 8.86 10.76 -10.05
C GLN A 138 8.61 11.78 -8.93
N HIS A 139 9.48 11.77 -7.92
CA HIS A 139 9.66 12.88 -6.99
C HIS A 139 10.89 13.70 -7.43
N PRO A 140 10.88 15.05 -7.41
CA PRO A 140 11.93 15.90 -8.02
C PRO A 140 13.32 15.85 -7.35
N TYR A 141 13.53 14.96 -6.37
CA TYR A 141 14.69 14.97 -5.49
C TYR A 141 15.62 13.77 -5.67
N ALA A 142 15.59 13.10 -6.82
CA ALA A 142 16.58 12.09 -7.22
C ALA A 142 18.00 12.67 -7.46
N SER A 143 18.27 13.89 -7.02
CA SER A 143 19.53 14.60 -7.23
C SER A 143 20.02 15.32 -5.97
N ILE A 144 19.90 14.70 -4.80
CA ILE A 144 20.64 15.15 -3.62
C ILE A 144 21.87 14.23 -3.47
N PRO A 145 23.11 14.76 -3.59
CA PRO A 145 24.31 13.94 -3.48
C PRO A 145 24.46 13.36 -2.07
N HIS A 146 24.80 12.08 -2.00
CA HIS A 146 25.16 11.37 -0.77
C HIS A 146 26.23 12.16 0.01
N PHE A 147 25.89 12.58 1.23
CA PHE A 147 26.89 13.05 2.18
C PHE A 147 27.54 11.84 2.83
N ASP A 148 28.79 11.60 2.43
CA ASP A 148 29.69 10.59 2.97
C ASP A 148 29.89 10.83 4.49
N GLN A 149 29.30 10.00 5.34
CA GLN A 149 29.56 10.00 6.78
C GLN A 149 30.85 9.21 7.07
N GLY A 150 31.98 9.83 6.71
CA GLY A 150 33.32 9.40 7.11
C GLY A 150 34.09 10.55 7.75
N ASN A 151 34.42 10.38 9.04
CA ASN A 151 35.22 11.24 9.95
C ASN A 151 34.45 12.21 10.85
N LEU A 152 34.20 11.76 12.09
CA LEU A 152 34.88 12.21 13.32
C LEU A 152 34.55 11.26 14.48
#